data_AF-A0A957IJ21-F1
#
_entry.id   AF-A0A957IJ21-F1
#
_cell.length_a   1.000
_cell.length_b   1.000
_cell.length_c   1.000
_cell.angle_alpha   90.00
_cell.angle_beta   90.00
_cell.angle_gamma   90.00
#
_symmetry.space_group_name_H-M   'P 1'
#
loop_
_entity.id
_entity.type
_entity.pdbx_description
1 polymer ?
#
loop_
_entity_poly.entity_id
_entity_poly.type
_entity_poly.pdbx_seq_one_letter_code
_entity_poly.pdbx_strand_id
1 'polypeptide(L)'
;MSTLNGIGTTLLGISPQNEQSEATATRWFTFFYLPIVPLKRYTVRFLPHKGSGFSYYILANEPLNWREVVLTYLYGWLLMPLLIFWPIPLVVREVWLAMGLPESLNLPFIFVAIVWVIIVIWKLADWHENRGRPFNPNETKEPKETFFNRLRKWRR
;
A
#
# COMPACT_ATOMS: atom_id res chain seq x y z
N MET A 1 0.66 -17.67 -7.54
CA MET A 1 1.68 -16.64 -7.75
C MET A 1 3.03 -17.23 -7.35
N SER A 2 4.11 -16.88 -8.04
CA SER A 2 5.47 -17.19 -7.59
C SER A 2 6.15 -15.85 -7.29
N THR A 3 6.18 -15.48 -6.02
CA THR A 3 7.00 -14.38 -5.53
C THR A 3 7.87 -14.95 -4.44
N LEU A 4 9.17 -15.09 -4.73
CA LEU A 4 10.19 -15.42 -3.74
C LEU A 4 10.74 -14.09 -3.23
N ASN A 5 10.42 -13.73 -1.98
CA ASN A 5 10.99 -12.55 -1.30
C ASN A 5 10.87 -11.22 -2.09
N GLY A 6 9.70 -10.95 -2.70
CA GLY A 6 9.46 -9.69 -3.43
C GLY A 6 10.01 -9.63 -4.86
N ILE A 7 10.66 -10.71 -5.32
CA ILE A 7 11.05 -10.90 -6.72
C ILE A 7 10.03 -11.82 -7.39
N GLY A 8 9.51 -11.41 -8.54
CA GLY A 8 8.57 -12.21 -9.31
C GLY A 8 7.53 -11.35 -10.01
N THR A 9 6.29 -11.84 -10.09
CA THR A 9 5.18 -11.09 -10.67
C THR A 9 4.07 -10.84 -9.68
N THR A 10 3.62 -9.59 -9.56
CA THR A 10 2.51 -9.19 -8.70
C THR A 10 1.50 -8.31 -9.44
N LEU A 11 0.28 -8.19 -8.91
CA LEU A 11 -0.73 -7.27 -9.42
C LEU A 11 -0.60 -5.93 -8.70
N LEU A 12 -0.40 -4.84 -9.45
CA LEU A 12 -0.37 -3.47 -8.95
C LEU A 12 -1.32 -2.59 -9.77
N GLY A 13 -1.59 -1.38 -9.26
CA GLY A 13 -2.51 -0.46 -9.91
C GLY A 13 -3.95 -0.97 -9.92
N ILE A 14 -4.37 -1.66 -8.85
CA ILE A 14 -5.72 -2.23 -8.72
C ILE A 14 -6.74 -1.08 -8.69
N SER A 15 -7.65 -1.05 -9.66
CA SER A 15 -8.76 -0.09 -9.67
C SER A 15 -9.80 -0.44 -8.60
N PRO A 16 -10.67 0.51 -8.21
CA PRO A 16 -11.85 0.19 -7.41
C PRO A 16 -12.65 -0.94 -8.04
N GLN A 17 -13.23 -1.79 -7.20
CA GLN A 17 -14.12 -2.88 -7.64
C GLN A 17 -15.46 -2.29 -8.08
N ASN A 18 -16.03 -2.82 -9.17
CA ASN A 18 -17.36 -2.46 -9.66
C ASN A 18 -18.47 -3.24 -8.89
N GLU A 19 -19.74 -2.99 -9.25
CA GLU A 19 -20.91 -3.68 -8.65
C GLU A 19 -20.87 -5.21 -8.81
N GLN A 20 -20.14 -5.70 -9.81
CA GLN A 20 -19.96 -7.13 -10.11
C GLN A 20 -18.69 -7.71 -9.45
N SER A 21 -18.06 -6.96 -8.54
CA SER A 21 -16.82 -7.34 -7.83
C SER A 21 -15.59 -7.50 -8.74
N GLU A 22 -15.60 -6.85 -9.88
CA GLU A 22 -14.51 -6.88 -10.86
C GLU A 22 -13.64 -5.63 -10.71
N ALA A 23 -12.33 -5.82 -10.83
CA ALA A 23 -11.34 -4.74 -10.80
C ALA A 23 -10.40 -4.89 -11.98
N THR A 24 -9.83 -3.78 -12.43
CA THR A 24 -8.71 -3.81 -13.37
C THR A 24 -7.41 -3.80 -12.58
N ALA A 25 -6.43 -4.59 -13.00
CA ALA A 25 -5.12 -4.63 -12.38
C ALA A 25 -4.05 -4.89 -13.44
N THR A 26 -2.88 -4.27 -13.26
CA THR A 26 -1.72 -4.52 -14.11
C THR A 26 -0.82 -5.54 -13.44
N ARG A 27 -0.41 -6.57 -14.16
CA ARG A 27 0.64 -7.50 -13.71
C ARG A 27 1.99 -6.88 -13.98
N TRP A 28 2.81 -6.79 -12.95
CA TRP A 28 4.14 -6.24 -12.98
C TRP A 28 5.16 -7.31 -12.69
N PHE A 29 6.32 -7.22 -13.33
CA PHE A 29 7.54 -7.81 -12.81
C PHE A 29 8.10 -6.88 -11.72
N THR A 30 8.31 -7.43 -10.53
CA THR A 30 8.82 -6.68 -9.38
C THR A 30 10.15 -7.23 -8.91
N PHE A 31 10.98 -6.33 -8.39
CA PHE A 31 12.24 -6.64 -7.72
C PHE A 31 12.26 -5.91 -6.38
N PHE A 32 12.43 -6.64 -5.27
CA PHE A 32 12.24 -6.13 -3.90
C PHE A 32 10.91 -5.35 -3.74
N TYR A 33 9.80 -5.89 -4.25
CA TYR A 33 8.46 -5.27 -4.23
C TYR A 33 8.32 -3.98 -5.05
N LEU A 34 9.39 -3.48 -5.69
CA LEU A 34 9.32 -2.31 -6.56
C LEU A 34 8.89 -2.70 -7.99
N PRO A 35 8.00 -1.92 -8.62
CA PRO A 35 7.57 -2.15 -10.00
C PRO A 35 8.72 -1.85 -10.97
N ILE A 36 9.17 -2.87 -11.73
CA ILE A 36 10.22 -2.71 -12.75
C ILE A 36 9.61 -2.62 -14.15
N VAL A 37 8.84 -3.64 -14.55
CA VAL A 37 8.27 -3.72 -15.92
C VAL A 37 6.77 -4.06 -15.85
N PRO A 38 5.88 -3.26 -16.46
CA PRO A 38 4.48 -3.64 -16.63
C PRO A 38 4.39 -4.71 -17.71
N LEU A 39 3.75 -5.83 -17.41
CA LEU A 39 3.64 -6.96 -18.33
C LEU A 39 2.34 -6.90 -19.13
N LYS A 40 1.19 -6.98 -18.45
CA LYS A 40 -0.14 -6.99 -19.06
C LYS A 40 -1.19 -6.46 -18.08
N ARG A 41 -2.28 -5.90 -18.61
CA ARG A 41 -3.44 -5.47 -17.83
C ARG A 41 -4.56 -6.49 -17.95
N TYR A 42 -5.22 -6.77 -16.83
CA TYR A 42 -6.26 -7.77 -16.71
C TYR A 42 -7.48 -7.20 -15.99
N THR A 43 -8.67 -7.62 -16.41
CA THR A 43 -9.86 -7.56 -15.58
C THR A 43 -9.85 -8.78 -14.68
N VAL A 44 -9.88 -8.58 -13.36
CA VAL A 44 -9.78 -9.63 -12.36
C VAL A 44 -10.93 -9.59 -11.37
N ARG A 45 -11.31 -10.76 -10.87
CA ARG A 45 -12.22 -10.90 -9.73
C ARG A 45 -11.45 -11.50 -8.56
N PHE A 46 -11.37 -10.77 -7.44
CA PHE A 46 -10.69 -11.23 -6.23
C PHE A 46 -11.53 -12.28 -5.50
N LEU A 47 -10.87 -13.33 -5.03
CA LEU A 47 -11.47 -14.43 -4.28
C LEU A 47 -11.09 -14.32 -2.80
N PRO A 48 -11.87 -14.95 -1.91
CA PRO A 48 -11.45 -15.17 -0.53
C PRO A 48 -10.06 -15.81 -0.48
N HIS A 49 -9.23 -15.26 0.39
CA HIS A 49 -7.83 -15.63 0.55
C HIS A 49 -7.70 -17.14 0.87
N LYS A 50 -7.04 -17.90 -0.02
CA LYS A 50 -6.62 -19.28 0.24
C LYS A 50 -5.08 -19.33 0.28
N GLY A 51 -4.50 -19.24 1.48
CA GLY A 51 -3.04 -19.28 1.68
C GLY A 51 -2.35 -17.94 1.40
N SER A 52 -1.04 -17.92 1.19
CA SER A 52 -0.29 -16.66 1.02
C SER A 52 -0.51 -16.02 -0.36
N GLY A 53 -0.84 -14.73 -0.36
CA GLY A 53 -1.00 -13.90 -1.57
C GLY A 53 -2.43 -13.73 -2.09
N PHE A 54 -2.59 -13.03 -3.21
CA PHE A 54 -3.91 -12.75 -3.78
C PHE A 54 -4.43 -13.93 -4.59
N SER A 55 -5.64 -14.41 -4.25
CA SER A 55 -6.41 -15.36 -5.07
C SER A 55 -7.33 -14.56 -5.99
N TYR A 56 -7.25 -14.78 -7.31
CA TYR A 56 -8.08 -14.05 -8.28
C TYR A 56 -8.32 -14.88 -9.55
N TYR A 57 -9.42 -14.60 -10.24
CA TYR A 57 -9.68 -15.09 -11.60
C TYR A 57 -9.45 -13.96 -12.61
N ILE A 58 -8.86 -14.29 -13.75
CA ILE A 58 -8.71 -13.38 -14.88
C ILE A 58 -9.95 -13.54 -15.76
N LEU A 59 -10.69 -12.45 -15.95
CA LEU A 59 -11.90 -12.42 -16.77
C LEU A 59 -11.59 -12.02 -18.21
N ALA A 60 -10.75 -10.99 -18.40
CA ALA A 60 -10.38 -10.49 -19.72
C ALA A 60 -8.96 -9.89 -19.73
N ASN A 61 -8.39 -9.83 -20.93
CA ASN A 61 -7.16 -9.11 -21.22
C ASN A 61 -7.51 -7.71 -21.70
N GLU A 62 -6.91 -6.68 -21.10
CA GLU A 62 -7.12 -5.29 -21.49
C GLU A 62 -5.81 -4.68 -22.03
N PRO A 63 -5.90 -3.68 -22.94
CA PRO A 63 -4.73 -2.91 -23.32
C PRO A 63 -4.15 -2.19 -22.10
N LEU A 64 -2.82 -2.05 -22.09
CA LEU A 64 -2.12 -1.31 -21.03
C LEU A 64 -2.60 0.13 -21.00
N ASN A 65 -2.97 0.60 -19.82
CA ASN A 65 -3.30 2.00 -19.58
C ASN A 65 -2.04 2.73 -19.10
N TRP A 66 -1.41 3.51 -19.99
CA TRP A 66 -0.19 4.24 -19.68
C TRP A 66 -0.33 5.18 -18.48
N ARG A 67 -1.51 5.74 -18.24
CA ARG A 67 -1.76 6.59 -17.07
C ARG A 67 -1.61 5.81 -15.77
N GLU A 68 -2.16 4.59 -15.70
CA GLU A 68 -2.00 3.72 -14.53
C GLU A 68 -0.55 3.26 -14.36
N VAL A 69 0.16 3.02 -15.47
CA VAL A 69 1.58 2.66 -15.45
C VAL A 69 2.44 3.78 -14.86
N VAL A 70 2.28 5.00 -15.37
CA VAL A 70 3.01 6.18 -14.87
C VAL A 70 2.68 6.45 -13.41
N LEU A 71 1.40 6.37 -13.02
CA LEU A 71 1.01 6.53 -11.62
C LEU A 71 1.65 5.44 -10.75
N THR A 72 1.67 4.18 -11.19
CA THR A 72 2.29 3.09 -10.43
C THR A 72 3.79 3.33 -10.25
N TYR A 73 4.49 3.83 -11.27
CA TYR A 73 5.89 4.24 -11.12
C TYR A 73 6.05 5.43 -10.16
N LEU A 74 5.24 6.48 -10.30
CA LEU A 74 5.29 7.65 -9.42
C LEU A 74 5.06 7.26 -7.96
N TYR A 75 4.07 6.39 -7.71
CA TYR A 75 3.81 5.88 -6.38
C TYR A 75 4.97 5.01 -5.87
N GLY A 76 5.39 4.01 -6.64
CA GLY A 76 6.39 3.04 -6.21
C GLY A 76 7.80 3.61 -6.03
N TRP A 77 8.23 4.50 -6.92
CA TRP A 77 9.61 5.01 -6.97
C TRP A 77 9.80 6.38 -6.33
N LEU A 78 8.77 7.23 -6.30
CA LEU A 78 8.91 8.58 -5.76
C LEU A 78 8.14 8.75 -4.45
N LEU A 79 6.83 8.55 -4.47
CA LEU A 79 5.97 8.86 -3.32
C LEU A 79 6.21 7.92 -2.15
N MET A 80 6.38 6.61 -2.38
CA MET A 80 6.60 5.65 -1.31
C MET A 80 7.96 5.86 -0.61
N PRO A 81 9.10 5.94 -1.32
CA PRO A 81 10.38 6.24 -0.67
C PRO A 81 10.37 7.60 0.02
N LEU A 82 9.80 8.63 -0.60
CA LEU A 82 9.68 9.94 0.02
C LEU A 82 8.87 9.87 1.32
N LEU A 83 7.72 9.20 1.34
CA LEU A 83 6.87 9.09 2.54
C LEU A 83 7.54 8.29 3.68
N ILE A 84 8.33 7.26 3.35
CA ILE A 84 9.04 6.46 4.36
C ILE A 84 10.24 7.24 4.89
N PHE A 85 10.99 7.91 4.02
CA PHE A 85 12.28 8.50 4.34
C PHE A 85 12.26 10.01 4.59
N TRP A 86 11.12 10.69 4.47
CA TRP A 86 11.04 12.14 4.73
C TRP A 86 11.59 12.58 6.10
N PRO A 87 11.56 11.80 7.19
CA PRO A 87 12.14 12.24 8.46
C PRO A 87 13.66 12.21 8.47
N ILE A 88 14.31 11.47 7.56
CA ILE A 88 15.77 11.24 7.57
C ILE A 88 16.56 12.54 7.50
N PRO A 89 16.28 13.48 6.58
CA PRO A 89 17.01 14.75 6.53
C PRO A 89 16.97 15.51 7.86
N LEU A 90 15.88 15.39 8.63
CA LEU A 90 15.72 16.06 9.92
C LEU A 90 16.43 15.32 11.07
N VAL A 91 16.74 14.04 10.90
CA VAL A 91 17.57 13.27 11.86
C VAL A 91 19.04 13.62 11.73
N VAL A 92 19.49 14.08 10.56
CA VAL A 92 20.89 14.49 10.31
C VAL A 92 21.20 15.76 11.11
N ARG A 93 22.19 15.69 12.01
CA ARG A 93 22.54 16.77 12.94
C ARG A 93 22.93 18.06 12.22
N GLU A 94 23.66 17.94 11.11
CA GLU A 94 24.11 19.07 10.30
C GLU A 94 22.92 19.85 9.73
N VAL A 95 21.92 19.13 9.21
CA VAL A 95 20.69 19.73 8.68
C VAL A 95 19.87 20.35 9.83
N TRP A 96 19.79 19.67 10.98
CA TRP A 96 19.12 20.17 12.18
C TRP A 96 19.69 21.51 12.66
N LEU A 97 21.02 21.60 12.76
CA LEU A 97 21.73 22.81 13.15
C LEU A 97 21.62 23.91 12.09
N ALA A 98 21.69 23.55 10.80
CA ALA A 98 21.53 24.51 9.69
C ALA A 98 20.13 25.15 9.67
N MET A 99 19.10 24.46 10.15
CA MET A 99 17.76 25.04 10.33
C MET A 99 17.60 25.89 11.60
N GLY A 100 18.64 25.98 12.45
CA GLY A 100 18.62 26.76 13.69
C GLY A 100 17.75 26.15 14.80
N LEU A 101 17.51 24.83 14.76
CA LEU A 101 16.68 24.15 15.76
C LEU A 101 17.48 23.85 17.04
N PRO A 102 16.87 23.92 18.24
CA PRO A 102 17.53 23.61 19.50
C PRO A 102 18.06 22.18 19.55
N GLU A 103 19.28 21.98 20.07
CA GLU A 103 19.90 20.65 20.18
C GLU A 103 19.12 19.72 21.12
N SER A 104 18.49 20.26 22.16
CA SER A 104 17.64 19.51 23.09
C SER A 104 16.44 18.82 22.43
N LEU A 105 15.97 19.34 21.28
CA LEU A 105 14.84 18.79 20.53
C LEU A 105 15.26 17.72 19.51
N ASN A 106 16.55 17.57 19.22
CA ASN A 106 17.03 16.61 18.22
C ASN A 106 16.70 15.17 18.63
N LEU A 107 17.02 14.77 19.87
CA LEU A 107 16.79 13.41 20.35
C LEU A 107 15.28 13.04 20.37
N PRO A 108 14.36 13.86 20.92
CA PRO A 108 12.91 13.61 20.79
C PRO A 108 12.45 13.46 19.34
N PHE A 109 13.00 14.26 18.42
CA PHE A 109 12.64 14.16 17.01
C PHE A 109 13.08 12.84 16.38
N ILE A 110 14.26 12.32 16.74
CA ILE A 110 14.72 10.99 16.31
C ILE A 110 13.71 9.91 16.73
N PHE A 111 13.21 9.96 17.97
CA PHE A 111 12.17 9.02 18.41
C PHE A 111 10.88 9.15 17.58
N VAL A 112 10.44 10.38 17.29
CA VAL A 112 9.27 10.63 16.44
C VAL A 112 9.49 10.08 15.03
N ALA A 113 10.67 10.26 14.45
CA ALA A 113 11.04 9.74 13.13
C ALA A 113 10.99 8.19 13.08
N ILE A 114 11.48 7.51 14.12
CA ILE A 114 11.40 6.04 14.22
C ILE A 114 9.94 5.58 14.31
N VAL A 115 9.16 6.19 15.20
CA VAL A 115 7.73 5.88 15.35
C VAL A 115 6.97 6.13 14.05
N TRP A 116 7.28 7.22 13.35
CA TRP A 116 6.72 7.54 12.04
C TRP A 116 6.94 6.42 11.04
N VAL A 117 8.18 5.94 10.88
CA VAL A 117 8.53 4.87 9.94
C VAL A 117 7.73 3.60 10.25
N ILE A 118 7.62 3.23 11.53
CA ILE A 118 6.83 2.07 11.97
C ILE A 118 5.35 2.23 11.57
N ILE A 119 4.75 3.39 11.86
CA ILE A 119 3.35 3.68 11.53
C ILE A 119 3.12 3.65 10.02
N VAL A 120 4.01 4.25 9.23
CA VAL A 120 3.92 4.27 7.78
C VAL A 120 4.02 2.86 7.22
N ILE A 121 5.00 2.06 7.64
CA ILE A 121 5.13 0.66 7.18
C ILE A 121 3.87 -0.14 7.50
N TRP A 122 3.34 -0.01 8.73
CA TRP A 122 2.11 -0.68 9.13
C TRP A 122 0.91 -0.25 8.28
N LYS A 123 0.75 1.06 8.04
CA LYS A 123 -0.32 1.59 7.19
C LYS A 123 -0.19 1.16 5.74
N LEU A 124 1.02 1.08 5.21
CA LEU A 124 1.28 0.59 3.86
C LEU A 124 0.99 -0.89 3.72
N ALA A 125 1.34 -1.70 4.72
CA ALA A 125 1.01 -3.11 4.77
C ALA A 125 -0.51 -3.32 4.80
N ASP A 126 -1.22 -2.64 5.72
CA ASP A 126 -2.69 -2.69 5.81
C ASP A 126 -3.34 -2.23 4.50
N TRP A 127 -2.86 -1.14 3.89
CA TRP A 127 -3.35 -0.67 2.60
C TRP A 127 -3.15 -1.68 1.47
N HIS A 128 -1.98 -2.35 1.43
CA HIS A 128 -1.70 -3.38 0.44
C HIS A 128 -2.60 -4.62 0.62
N GLU A 129 -2.83 -5.06 1.86
CA GLU A 129 -3.76 -6.15 2.18
C GLU A 129 -5.20 -5.80 1.78
N ASN A 130 -5.64 -4.57 2.06
CA ASN A 130 -6.99 -4.11 1.78
C ASN A 130 -7.32 -4.05 0.28
N ARG A 131 -6.32 -3.86 -0.59
CA ARG A 131 -6.52 -3.77 -2.04
C ARG A 131 -6.97 -5.07 -2.71
N GLY A 132 -6.63 -6.22 -2.13
CA GLY A 132 -7.01 -7.52 -2.70
C GLY A 132 -8.08 -8.24 -1.90
N ARG A 133 -8.79 -7.56 -1.01
CA ARG A 133 -9.94 -8.15 -0.32
C ARG A 133 -11.06 -8.40 -1.34
N PRO A 134 -11.72 -9.57 -1.29
CA PRO A 134 -12.89 -9.81 -2.12
C PRO A 134 -13.98 -8.80 -1.76
N PHE A 135 -14.75 -8.36 -2.75
CA PHE A 135 -15.92 -7.55 -2.50
C PHE A 135 -16.86 -8.30 -1.56
N ASN A 136 -17.21 -7.68 -0.44
CA ASN A 136 -18.25 -8.20 0.43
C ASN A 136 -19.51 -7.33 0.28
N PRO A 137 -20.51 -7.77 -0.52
CA PRO A 137 -21.75 -6.99 -0.73
C PRO A 137 -22.51 -6.71 0.58
N ASN A 138 -22.26 -7.48 1.63
CA ASN A 138 -22.87 -7.29 2.94
C ASN A 138 -22.14 -6.23 3.80
N GLU A 139 -20.83 -5.98 3.60
CA GLU A 139 -20.09 -4.93 4.31
C GLU A 139 -20.54 -3.52 3.91
N THR A 140 -20.97 -3.33 2.65
CA THR A 140 -21.50 -2.04 2.18
C THR A 140 -22.85 -1.65 2.81
N LYS A 141 -23.56 -2.61 3.43
CA LYS A 141 -24.84 -2.36 4.10
C LYS A 141 -24.71 -2.14 5.60
N GLU A 142 -23.60 -2.56 6.22
CA GLU A 142 -23.35 -2.28 7.63
C GLU A 142 -22.65 -0.94 7.80
N PRO A 143 -23.18 -0.02 8.63
CA PRO A 143 -22.47 1.22 8.95
C PRO A 143 -21.13 0.83 9.60
N LYS A 144 -20.02 1.22 8.96
CA LYS A 144 -18.65 0.95 9.45
C LYS A 144 -18.60 1.18 10.95
N GLU A 145 -18.49 0.09 11.72
CA GLU A 145 -18.34 0.16 13.17
C GLU A 145 -17.07 0.97 13.45
N THR A 146 -17.25 2.23 13.85
CA THR A 146 -16.16 3.14 14.17
C THR A 146 -15.34 2.53 15.31
N PHE A 147 -14.04 2.84 15.33
CA PHE A 147 -13.13 2.41 16.39
C PHE A 147 -13.70 2.69 17.80
N PHE A 148 -14.44 3.81 17.95
CA PHE A 148 -15.15 4.17 19.17
C PHE A 148 -16.30 3.22 19.53
N ASN A 149 -17.06 2.70 18.56
CA ASN A 149 -18.10 1.71 18.81
C ASN A 149 -17.51 0.36 19.24
N ARG A 150 -16.37 -0.05 18.65
CA ARG A 150 -15.62 -1.24 19.09
C ARG A 150 -15.09 -1.12 20.52
N LEU A 151 -14.58 0.05 20.90
CA LEU A 151 -14.13 0.32 22.28
C LEU A 151 -15.28 0.33 23.29
N ARG A 152 -16.47 0.83 22.89
CA ARG A 152 -17.65 0.87 23.77
C ARG A 152 -18.22 -0.54 24.03
N LYS A 153 -18.06 -1.47 23.08
CA LYS A 153 -18.48 -2.88 23.20
C LYS A 153 -17.61 -3.72 24.14
N TRP A 154 -16.34 -3.35 24.31
CA TRP A 154 -15.42 -3.98 25.27
C TRP A 154 -15.62 -3.56 26.73
N ARG A 155 -16.48 -2.55 26.97
CA ARG A 155 -16.71 -1.95 28.29
C ARG A 155 -18.03 -2.39 28.94
N ARG A 156 -18.74 -3.33 28.32
CA ARG A 156 -19.91 -4.02 28.87
C ARG A 156 -19.59 -5.50 28.96
#